data_AF-A0AAW2U8M5-F1
#
_entry.id   AF-A0AAW2U8M5-F1
#
_cell.length_a   1.000
_cell.length_b   1.000
_cell.length_c   1.000
_cell.angle_alpha   90.00
_cell.angle_beta   90.00
_cell.angle_gamma   90.00
#
_symmetry.space_group_name_H-M   'P 1'
#
loop_
_entity.id
_entity.type
_entity.pdbx_description
1 polymer ?
#
loop_
_entity_poly.entity_id
_entity_poly.type
_entity_poly.pdbx_seq_one_letter_code
_entity_poly.pdbx_strand_id
1 'polypeptide(L)'
;MALRGVPSPFATGCSRTHFRNLFFLNSKSRFLENQWPSRDNQPLMFSGRRRVGGRMVKACVKLEEKNAPETGNEWGKVSAVLFDMDGVLCNSEELSRLAGVDVFKEMGVEVTVQDFVPFMGTGEANFLGGVASVKGVKGFNAETAKKRFFEIYLDKYAKPDSGIGFPGAYELIVQCKNKGLKVAVASSADRIKVDANLGAAGLQLSIFEIL
;
A
#
# COMPACT_ATOMS: atom_id res chain seq x y z
N MET A 1 -66.32 -32.56 -17.35
CA MET A 1 -67.52 -32.28 -16.54
C MET A 1 -67.08 -32.10 -15.09
N ALA A 2 -67.52 -31.01 -14.44
CA ALA A 2 -67.41 -30.63 -13.02
C ALA A 2 -65.98 -30.53 -12.40
N LEU A 3 -65.42 -29.35 -12.11
CA LEU A 3 -65.70 -28.30 -11.10
C LEU A 3 -65.29 -28.63 -9.64
N ARG A 4 -64.25 -27.88 -9.22
CA ARG A 4 -64.02 -27.16 -7.94
C ARG A 4 -64.07 -27.89 -6.59
N GLY A 5 -63.08 -27.53 -5.77
CA GLY A 5 -63.21 -27.39 -4.32
C GLY A 5 -61.98 -26.68 -3.72
N VAL A 6 -62.14 -25.43 -3.31
CA VAL A 6 -61.26 -24.74 -2.32
C VAL A 6 -62.10 -24.62 -1.05
N PRO A 7 -61.51 -24.63 0.16
CA PRO A 7 -61.20 -23.33 0.78
C PRO A 7 -59.93 -23.30 1.67
N SER A 8 -59.38 -22.10 1.87
CA SER A 8 -58.56 -21.66 3.02
C SER A 8 -59.50 -21.35 4.22
N PRO A 9 -59.15 -20.73 5.38
CA PRO A 9 -57.89 -20.13 5.85
C PRO A 9 -57.56 -20.46 7.34
N PHE A 10 -56.42 -19.97 7.87
CA PHE A 10 -56.33 -19.10 9.06
C PHE A 10 -54.88 -18.96 9.56
N ALA A 11 -54.60 -17.74 10.01
CA ALA A 11 -53.32 -17.22 10.47
C ALA A 11 -53.06 -17.50 11.96
N THR A 12 -51.79 -17.37 12.36
CA THR A 12 -51.24 -16.91 13.65
C THR A 12 -49.71 -17.11 13.55
N GLY A 13 -48.78 -16.25 13.93
CA GLY A 13 -48.76 -15.10 14.83
C GLY A 13 -47.44 -15.18 15.63
N CYS A 14 -46.82 -14.03 15.92
CA CYS A 14 -45.67 -13.81 16.84
C CYS A 14 -44.28 -14.34 16.43
N SER A 15 -43.15 -13.69 16.72
CA SER A 15 -42.85 -12.34 17.22
C SER A 15 -41.35 -12.08 17.02
N ARG A 16 -41.00 -10.81 16.81
CA ARG A 16 -39.66 -10.24 16.99
C ARG A 16 -39.23 -10.26 18.46
N THR A 17 -37.91 -10.16 18.65
CA THR A 17 -37.11 -9.44 19.69
C THR A 17 -36.12 -10.36 20.41
N HIS A 18 -35.03 -9.91 21.05
CA HIS A 18 -34.02 -8.86 20.91
C HIS A 18 -33.12 -9.03 22.16
N PHE A 19 -31.78 -8.90 22.05
CA PHE A 19 -30.80 -8.77 23.16
C PHE A 19 -30.66 -10.01 24.09
N ARG A 20 -29.48 -10.38 24.62
CA ARG A 20 -28.47 -9.54 25.25
C ARG A 20 -27.14 -10.30 25.48
N ASN A 21 -26.07 -9.52 25.56
CA ASN A 21 -24.70 -9.80 26.00
C ASN A 21 -24.50 -10.88 27.09
N LEU A 22 -23.36 -11.56 27.01
CA LEU A 22 -22.61 -12.09 28.16
C LEU A 22 -21.10 -11.88 27.96
N PHE A 23 -20.53 -11.05 28.83
CA PHE A 23 -19.11 -10.95 29.15
C PHE A 23 -18.76 -12.05 30.16
N PHE A 24 -17.59 -12.71 30.05
CA PHE A 24 -16.42 -12.47 30.93
C PHE A 24 -15.28 -13.52 30.80
N LEU A 25 -14.03 -13.02 30.73
CA LEU A 25 -12.71 -13.53 31.23
C LEU A 25 -12.22 -14.92 30.74
N ASN A 26 -10.95 -15.21 30.47
CA ASN A 26 -9.62 -14.58 30.60
C ASN A 26 -8.60 -15.56 29.97
N SER A 27 -7.57 -15.12 29.22
CA SER A 27 -6.17 -15.52 29.47
C SER A 27 -5.19 -14.85 28.49
N LYS A 28 -4.50 -13.84 29.01
CA LYS A 28 -3.05 -13.51 28.95
C LYS A 28 -2.16 -13.81 27.71
N SER A 29 -1.41 -12.74 27.40
CA SER A 29 -0.04 -12.62 26.86
C SER A 29 0.05 -12.50 25.32
N ARG A 30 0.86 -11.60 24.73
CA ARG A 30 1.90 -10.69 25.23
C ARG A 30 2.03 -9.56 24.19
N PHE A 31 1.81 -8.33 24.60
CA PHE A 31 2.12 -7.13 23.82
C PHE A 31 3.64 -6.91 23.85
N LEU A 32 4.26 -6.71 22.68
CA LEU A 32 5.61 -6.18 22.56
C LEU A 32 5.48 -4.72 22.13
N GLU A 33 5.66 -3.86 23.12
CA GLU A 33 5.72 -2.42 23.02
C GLU A 33 7.20 -2.02 22.98
N ASN A 34 7.70 -1.62 21.82
CA ASN A 34 9.07 -1.18 21.69
C ASN A 34 9.17 0.29 22.11
N GLN A 35 9.43 0.49 23.41
CA GLN A 35 9.80 1.75 24.01
C GLN A 35 11.24 2.14 23.61
N TRP A 36 11.40 3.34 23.06
CA TRP A 36 12.69 4.03 22.97
C TRP A 36 13.13 4.48 24.37
N PRO A 37 14.37 4.21 24.82
CA PRO A 37 14.84 4.72 26.09
C PRO A 37 15.35 6.16 25.97
N SER A 38 14.75 7.04 26.75
CA SER A 38 15.31 8.33 27.16
C SER A 38 16.64 8.11 27.88
N ARG A 39 17.69 8.84 27.48
CA ARG A 39 18.97 8.88 28.21
C ARG A 39 19.02 10.12 29.09
N ASP A 40 19.03 9.87 30.39
CA ASP A 40 19.32 10.84 31.43
C ASP A 40 20.79 11.28 31.42
N ASN A 41 20.97 12.57 31.73
CA ASN A 41 22.22 13.26 31.96
C ASN A 41 22.87 12.81 33.27
N GLN A 42 24.14 12.37 33.22
CA GLN A 42 25.09 12.55 34.32
C GLN A 42 26.50 12.86 33.78
N PRO A 43 27.24 13.82 34.38
CA PRO A 43 28.60 14.12 33.98
C PRO A 43 29.59 13.28 34.78
N LEU A 44 30.34 12.40 34.11
CA LEU A 44 31.54 11.80 34.67
C LEU A 44 32.76 12.59 34.20
N MET A 45 33.35 13.34 35.12
CA MET A 45 34.71 13.84 34.98
C MET A 45 35.69 12.67 34.98
N PHE A 46 36.50 12.56 33.93
CA PHE A 46 37.78 11.86 34.00
C PHE A 46 38.84 12.67 33.26
N SER A 47 39.82 13.13 34.02
CA SER A 47 41.08 13.66 33.55
C SER A 47 41.88 12.57 32.85
N GLY A 48 42.42 12.86 31.67
CA GLY A 48 43.16 11.85 30.91
C GLY A 48 43.76 12.39 29.63
N ARG A 49 44.84 13.16 29.77
CA ARG A 49 45.68 13.62 28.67
C ARG A 49 46.35 12.42 28.01
N ARG A 50 45.85 11.97 26.86
CA ARG A 50 46.61 11.11 25.93
C ARG A 50 46.57 11.72 24.53
N ARG A 51 47.76 12.13 24.09
CA ARG A 51 48.05 12.72 22.79
C ARG A 51 48.37 11.54 21.86
N VAL A 52 47.52 11.27 20.89
CA VAL A 52 47.82 10.37 19.77
C VAL A 52 47.48 11.12 18.49
N GLY A 53 48.49 11.27 17.64
CA GLY A 53 48.38 11.94 16.35
C GLY A 53 47.39 11.21 15.44
N GLY A 54 46.45 11.97 14.92
CA GLY A 54 45.49 11.52 13.93
C GLY A 54 45.10 12.72 13.08
N ARG A 55 45.44 12.65 11.80
CA ARG A 55 45.24 13.65 10.76
C ARG A 55 43.76 14.09 10.74
N MET A 56 43.50 15.36 11.01
CA MET A 56 42.16 15.94 10.92
C MET A 56 41.82 16.13 9.44
N VAL A 57 41.03 15.21 8.86
CA VAL A 57 40.43 15.44 7.54
C VAL A 57 39.27 16.43 7.70
N LYS A 58 39.59 17.71 7.56
CA LYS A 58 38.59 18.78 7.45
C LYS A 58 38.18 18.87 5.99
N ALA A 59 37.12 18.14 5.62
CA ALA A 59 36.48 18.29 4.31
C ALA A 59 34.96 18.38 4.51
N CYS A 60 34.52 19.47 5.12
CA CYS A 60 33.20 20.03 4.86
C CYS A 60 33.46 21.45 4.38
N VAL A 61 33.51 21.61 3.05
CA VAL A 61 33.49 22.92 2.41
C VAL A 61 32.11 23.49 2.71
N LYS A 62 32.09 24.65 3.36
CA LYS A 62 30.90 25.46 3.53
C LYS A 62 30.43 25.81 2.11
N LEU A 63 29.38 25.15 1.63
CA LEU A 63 28.74 25.53 0.38
C LEU A 63 28.06 26.87 0.66
N GLU A 64 28.68 27.94 0.18
CA GLU A 64 28.01 29.21 0.03
C GLU A 64 26.86 29.00 -0.95
N GLU A 65 25.65 29.33 -0.52
CA GLU A 65 24.47 29.42 -1.38
C GLU A 65 24.71 30.53 -2.40
N LYS A 66 25.36 30.17 -3.52
CA LYS A 66 25.27 30.96 -4.74
C LYS A 66 23.83 30.88 -5.19
N ASN A 67 23.08 31.94 -4.93
CA ASN A 67 21.80 32.21 -5.59
C ASN A 67 22.00 32.04 -7.09
N ALA A 68 21.53 30.91 -7.61
CA ALA A 68 21.41 30.71 -9.04
C ALA A 68 20.47 31.81 -9.57
N PRO A 69 20.77 32.42 -10.73
CA PRO A 69 19.84 33.36 -11.33
C PRO A 69 18.51 32.65 -11.57
N GLU A 70 17.42 33.23 -11.07
CA GLU A 70 16.06 32.77 -11.36
C GLU A 70 15.83 32.89 -12.87
N THR A 71 16.11 31.81 -13.60
CA THR A 71 15.71 31.66 -14.99
C THR A 71 14.19 31.66 -14.99
N GLY A 72 13.62 32.71 -15.59
CA GLY A 72 12.18 32.91 -15.71
C GLY A 72 11.48 31.61 -16.11
N ASN A 73 10.40 31.31 -15.40
CA ASN A 73 9.64 30.07 -15.46
C ASN A 73 9.31 29.68 -16.91
N GLU A 74 10.12 28.82 -17.54
CA GLU A 74 9.92 28.35 -18.93
C GLU A 74 8.71 27.42 -19.07
N TRP A 75 8.03 27.13 -17.96
CA TRP A 75 6.93 26.20 -17.89
C TRP A 75 5.64 27.05 -17.82
N GLY A 76 4.77 26.89 -18.83
CA GLY A 76 3.48 27.57 -18.86
C GLY A 76 2.64 27.28 -17.61
N LYS A 77 1.47 27.93 -17.50
CA LYS A 77 0.59 27.76 -16.34
C LYS A 77 0.19 26.28 -16.15
N VAL A 78 0.70 25.65 -15.08
CA VAL A 78 0.29 24.31 -14.66
C VAL A 78 -1.13 24.38 -14.09
N SER A 79 -2.01 23.51 -14.56
CA SER A 79 -3.42 23.45 -14.15
C SER A 79 -3.79 22.14 -13.45
N ALA A 80 -2.97 21.10 -13.59
CA ALA A 80 -3.26 19.77 -13.07
C ALA A 80 -1.98 19.00 -12.71
N VAL A 81 -2.13 18.00 -11.84
CA VAL A 81 -1.11 17.01 -11.48
C VAL A 81 -1.71 15.62 -11.64
N LEU A 82 -1.06 14.78 -12.43
CA LEU A 82 -1.38 13.36 -12.52
C LEU A 82 -0.37 12.61 -11.67
N PHE A 83 -0.86 11.87 -10.67
CA PHE A 83 -0.04 11.05 -9.80
C PHE A 83 -0.03 9.62 -10.33
N ASP A 84 1.16 9.06 -10.52
CA ASP A 84 1.30 7.61 -10.56
C ASP A 84 0.93 7.01 -9.19
N MET A 85 0.60 5.72 -9.16
CA MET A 85 0.13 5.05 -7.94
C MET A 85 1.21 4.17 -7.30
N ASP A 86 1.59 3.08 -7.99
CA ASP A 86 2.51 2.07 -7.46
C ASP A 86 3.93 2.65 -7.47
N GLY A 87 4.60 2.66 -6.31
CA GLY A 87 5.94 3.26 -6.20
C GLY A 87 5.96 4.79 -6.05
N VAL A 88 4.80 5.47 -6.15
CA VAL A 88 4.69 6.93 -6.00
C VAL A 88 3.74 7.33 -4.87
N LEU A 89 2.47 6.97 -4.93
CA LEU A 89 1.52 7.20 -3.83
C LEU A 89 1.54 6.06 -2.82
N CYS A 90 1.77 4.83 -3.30
CA CYS A 90 1.70 3.60 -2.50
C CYS A 90 3.02 2.82 -2.56
N ASN A 91 3.52 2.40 -1.39
CA ASN A 91 4.60 1.45 -1.23
C ASN A 91 4.10 0.00 -1.44
N SER A 92 3.59 -0.27 -2.64
CA SER A 92 2.87 -1.50 -3.01
C SER A 92 3.71 -2.51 -3.79
N GLU A 93 4.92 -2.15 -4.24
CA GLU A 93 5.72 -2.99 -5.13
C GLU A 93 6.18 -4.29 -4.46
N GLU A 94 6.75 -4.19 -3.24
CA GLU A 94 7.14 -5.39 -2.47
C GLU A 94 5.92 -6.26 -2.17
N LEU A 95 4.79 -5.65 -1.80
CA LEU A 95 3.55 -6.36 -1.52
C LEU A 95 3.02 -7.12 -2.76
N SER A 96 3.12 -6.50 -3.94
CA SER A 96 2.78 -7.14 -5.21
C SER A 96 3.70 -8.32 -5.49
N ARG A 97 5.00 -8.20 -5.21
CA ARG A 97 5.95 -9.30 -5.37
C ARG A 97 5.65 -10.46 -4.40
N LEU A 98 5.31 -10.16 -3.14
CA LEU A 98 4.91 -11.16 -2.16
C LEU A 98 3.63 -11.91 -2.58
N ALA A 99 2.61 -11.18 -3.06
CA ALA A 99 1.40 -11.81 -3.60
C ALA A 99 1.71 -12.70 -4.83
N GLY A 100 2.64 -12.27 -5.68
CA GLY A 100 3.14 -13.10 -6.79
C GLY A 100 3.78 -14.39 -6.29
N VAL A 101 4.66 -14.33 -5.29
CA VAL A 101 5.27 -15.52 -4.67
C VAL A 101 4.21 -16.47 -4.14
N ASP A 102 3.18 -15.95 -3.47
CA ASP A 102 2.08 -16.76 -2.95
C ASP A 102 1.28 -17.46 -4.06
N VAL A 103 1.01 -16.80 -5.18
CA VAL A 103 0.36 -17.42 -6.35
C VAL A 103 1.18 -18.58 -6.89
N PHE A 104 2.48 -18.38 -7.11
CA PHE A 104 3.36 -19.42 -7.65
C PHE A 104 3.56 -20.58 -6.67
N LYS A 105 3.56 -20.29 -5.37
CA LYS A 105 3.58 -21.31 -4.32
C LYS A 105 2.36 -22.22 -4.38
N GLU A 106 1.16 -21.68 -4.61
CA GLU A 106 -0.06 -22.49 -4.82
C GLU A 106 0.02 -23.36 -6.09
N MET A 107 0.79 -22.92 -7.08
CA MET A 107 1.05 -23.68 -8.31
C MET A 107 2.18 -24.71 -8.17
N GLY A 108 2.82 -24.81 -6.99
CA GLY A 108 3.95 -25.70 -6.76
C GLY A 108 5.25 -25.26 -7.44
N VAL A 109 5.39 -23.97 -7.77
CA VAL A 109 6.58 -23.39 -8.41
C VAL A 109 7.30 -22.50 -7.41
N GLU A 110 8.58 -22.78 -7.18
CA GLU A 110 9.41 -21.99 -6.29
C GLU A 110 9.92 -20.72 -7.00
N VAL A 111 9.52 -19.57 -6.46
CA VAL A 111 9.95 -18.25 -6.93
C VAL A 111 10.26 -17.36 -5.73
N THR A 112 11.07 -16.35 -5.97
CA THR A 112 11.46 -15.33 -4.99
C THR A 112 10.92 -13.98 -5.44
N VAL A 113 10.85 -13.02 -4.52
CA VAL A 113 10.46 -11.65 -4.88
C VAL A 113 11.37 -11.03 -5.95
N GLN A 114 12.65 -11.45 -6.02
CA GLN A 114 13.60 -10.94 -7.01
C GLN A 114 13.27 -11.39 -8.44
N ASP A 115 12.61 -12.54 -8.60
CA ASP A 115 12.20 -13.03 -9.94
C ASP A 115 11.20 -12.08 -10.62
N PHE A 116 10.48 -11.27 -9.84
CA PHE A 116 9.46 -10.36 -10.32
C PHE A 116 9.98 -8.97 -10.69
N VAL A 117 11.18 -8.58 -10.23
CA VAL A 117 11.76 -7.24 -10.45
C VAL A 117 11.82 -6.86 -11.94
N PRO A 118 12.25 -7.74 -12.87
CA PRO A 118 12.29 -7.41 -14.30
C PRO A 118 10.93 -7.13 -14.94
N PHE A 119 9.83 -7.49 -14.28
CA PHE A 119 8.47 -7.40 -14.82
C PHE A 119 7.61 -6.35 -14.10
N MET A 120 8.19 -5.57 -13.19
CA MET A 120 7.49 -4.47 -12.53
C MET A 120 7.05 -3.41 -13.55
N GLY A 121 5.88 -2.79 -13.31
CA GLY A 121 5.31 -1.76 -14.19
C GLY A 121 4.75 -2.27 -15.52
N THR A 122 4.69 -3.59 -15.76
CA THR A 122 4.22 -4.16 -17.05
C THR A 122 2.74 -4.55 -17.06
N GLY A 123 2.03 -4.33 -15.96
CA GLY A 123 0.66 -4.82 -15.71
C GLY A 123 0.64 -6.28 -15.26
N GLU A 124 -0.40 -6.69 -14.50
CA GLU A 124 -0.38 -7.96 -13.76
C GLU A 124 -0.27 -9.21 -14.65
N ALA A 125 -0.83 -9.17 -15.87
CA ALA A 125 -0.74 -10.29 -16.81
C ALA A 125 0.72 -10.54 -17.25
N ASN A 126 1.46 -9.47 -17.57
CA ASN A 126 2.87 -9.56 -17.95
C ASN A 126 3.78 -9.78 -16.73
N PHE A 127 3.41 -9.20 -15.58
CA PHE A 127 4.09 -9.41 -14.31
C PHE A 127 4.16 -10.90 -13.93
N LEU A 128 3.01 -11.59 -13.94
CA LEU A 128 2.94 -13.01 -13.62
C LEU A 128 3.41 -13.87 -14.80
N GLY A 129 3.02 -13.51 -16.04
CA GLY A 129 3.38 -14.25 -17.24
C GLY A 129 4.88 -14.26 -17.52
N GLY A 130 5.58 -13.16 -17.23
CA GLY A 130 7.02 -13.03 -17.36
C GLY A 130 7.77 -14.02 -16.45
N VAL A 131 7.39 -14.07 -15.18
CA VAL A 131 7.97 -15.04 -14.22
C VAL A 131 7.63 -16.48 -14.63
N ALA A 132 6.39 -16.74 -15.03
CA ALA A 132 5.97 -18.06 -15.50
C ALA A 132 6.79 -18.53 -16.71
N SER A 133 7.09 -17.60 -17.64
CA SER A 133 7.92 -17.87 -18.81
C SER A 133 9.36 -18.22 -18.41
N VAL A 134 9.99 -17.41 -17.54
CA VAL A 134 11.37 -17.65 -17.06
C VAL A 134 11.48 -18.96 -16.29
N LYS A 135 10.46 -19.32 -15.50
CA LYS A 135 10.42 -20.54 -14.70
C LYS A 135 9.95 -21.77 -15.47
N GLY A 136 9.58 -21.63 -16.76
CA GLY A 136 9.16 -22.74 -17.61
C GLY A 136 7.82 -23.36 -17.21
N VAL A 137 6.91 -22.59 -16.64
CA VAL A 137 5.59 -23.07 -16.19
C VAL A 137 4.72 -23.42 -17.40
N LYS A 138 4.43 -24.71 -17.57
CA LYS A 138 3.61 -25.21 -18.67
C LYS A 138 2.12 -24.97 -18.41
N GLY A 139 1.39 -24.52 -19.44
CA GLY A 139 -0.05 -24.30 -19.34
C GLY A 139 -0.45 -23.10 -18.47
N PHE A 140 0.46 -22.13 -18.30
CA PHE A 140 0.18 -20.91 -17.55
C PHE A 140 -1.01 -20.14 -18.15
N ASN A 141 -2.03 -19.86 -17.35
CA ASN A 141 -3.16 -19.04 -17.73
C ASN A 141 -3.09 -17.70 -16.98
N ALA A 142 -2.77 -16.63 -17.71
CA ALA A 142 -2.57 -15.30 -17.13
C ALA A 142 -3.84 -14.75 -16.47
N GLU A 143 -5.02 -14.99 -17.04
CA GLU A 143 -6.29 -14.49 -16.50
C GLU A 143 -6.62 -15.15 -15.15
N THR A 144 -6.45 -16.47 -15.06
CA THR A 144 -6.68 -17.25 -13.84
C THR A 144 -5.68 -16.88 -12.75
N ALA A 145 -4.40 -16.78 -13.10
CA ALA A 145 -3.34 -16.36 -12.18
C ALA A 145 -3.56 -14.92 -11.69
N LYS A 146 -3.95 -14.01 -12.58
CA LYS A 146 -4.26 -12.61 -12.25
C LYS A 146 -5.46 -12.48 -11.31
N LYS A 147 -6.53 -13.26 -11.54
CA LYS A 147 -7.66 -13.31 -10.61
C LYS A 147 -7.21 -13.77 -9.23
N ARG A 148 -6.45 -14.88 -9.16
CA ARG A 148 -5.95 -15.41 -7.89
C ARG A 148 -5.00 -14.45 -7.17
N PHE A 149 -4.16 -13.77 -7.95
CA PHE A 149 -3.29 -12.71 -7.47
C PHE A 149 -4.08 -11.62 -6.74
N PHE A 150 -5.17 -11.10 -7.33
CA PHE A 150 -5.96 -10.08 -6.65
C PHE A 150 -6.63 -10.59 -5.38
N GLU A 151 -7.15 -11.82 -5.38
CA GLU A 151 -7.71 -12.41 -4.16
C GLU A 151 -6.69 -12.43 -3.01
N ILE A 152 -5.47 -12.89 -3.29
CA ILE A 152 -4.38 -12.92 -2.30
C ILE A 152 -3.95 -11.50 -1.91
N TYR A 153 -3.79 -10.63 -2.89
CA TYR A 153 -3.30 -9.26 -2.69
C TYR A 153 -4.24 -8.46 -1.78
N LEU A 154 -5.54 -8.51 -2.05
CA LEU A 154 -6.57 -7.82 -1.28
C LEU A 154 -6.71 -8.39 0.13
N ASP A 155 -6.70 -9.72 0.26
CA ASP A 155 -6.90 -10.39 1.54
C ASP A 155 -5.70 -10.22 2.49
N LYS A 156 -4.47 -10.27 1.96
CA LYS A 156 -3.28 -10.28 2.81
C LYS A 156 -2.56 -8.95 2.92
N TYR A 157 -2.51 -8.17 1.84
CA TYR A 157 -1.54 -7.07 1.72
C TYR A 157 -2.18 -5.68 1.59
N ALA A 158 -3.30 -5.54 0.87
CA ALA A 158 -3.98 -4.27 0.62
C ALA A 158 -5.29 -4.13 1.41
N LYS A 159 -5.24 -4.36 2.72
CA LYS A 159 -6.39 -4.10 3.60
C LYS A 159 -6.61 -2.59 3.75
N PRO A 160 -7.87 -2.12 3.88
CA PRO A 160 -8.14 -0.72 4.17
C PRO A 160 -7.34 -0.21 5.38
N ASP A 161 -6.79 0.99 5.26
CA ASP A 161 -5.98 1.65 6.30
C ASP A 161 -4.78 0.81 6.79
N SER A 162 -4.24 -0.11 5.98
CA SER A 162 -3.05 -0.89 6.33
C SER A 162 -1.73 -0.08 6.26
N GLY A 163 -1.80 1.19 5.82
CA GLY A 163 -0.68 2.12 5.89
C GLY A 163 0.34 1.93 4.76
N ILE A 164 -0.11 1.49 3.57
CA ILE A 164 0.81 1.33 2.42
C ILE A 164 1.16 2.66 1.75
N GLY A 165 0.48 3.76 2.08
CA GLY A 165 0.74 5.08 1.50
C GLY A 165 2.13 5.59 1.86
N PHE A 166 2.80 6.25 0.92
CA PHE A 166 4.07 6.91 1.22
C PHE A 166 3.88 8.11 2.15
N PRO A 167 4.79 8.34 3.12
CA PRO A 167 4.77 9.55 3.93
C PRO A 167 4.80 10.81 3.05
N GLY A 168 3.91 11.76 3.29
CA GLY A 168 3.82 13.00 2.51
C GLY A 168 2.92 12.92 1.27
N ALA A 169 2.47 11.72 0.86
CA ALA A 169 1.63 11.57 -0.34
C ALA A 169 0.29 12.28 -0.19
N TYR A 170 -0.40 12.07 0.94
CA TYR A 170 -1.67 12.73 1.24
C TYR A 170 -1.49 14.24 1.34
N GLU A 171 -0.46 14.69 2.06
CA GLU A 171 -0.16 16.11 2.26
C GLU A 171 0.10 16.81 0.92
N LEU A 172 0.86 16.17 0.03
CA LEU A 172 1.15 16.69 -1.31
C LEU A 172 -0.12 16.85 -2.14
N ILE A 173 -1.00 15.83 -2.15
CA ILE A 173 -2.27 15.90 -2.86
C ILE A 173 -3.13 17.06 -2.33
N VAL A 174 -3.24 17.20 -1.01
CA VAL A 174 -3.98 18.30 -0.38
C VAL A 174 -3.37 19.66 -0.74
N GLN A 175 -2.05 19.80 -0.73
CA GLN A 175 -1.38 21.03 -1.15
C GLN A 175 -1.64 21.39 -2.61
N CYS A 176 -1.63 20.41 -3.52
CA CYS A 176 -1.99 20.62 -4.92
C CYS A 176 -3.42 21.16 -5.04
N LYS A 177 -4.39 20.55 -4.36
CA LYS A 177 -5.78 21.02 -4.37
C LYS A 177 -5.93 22.42 -3.78
N ASN A 178 -5.25 22.72 -2.67
CA ASN A 178 -5.29 24.04 -2.03
C ASN A 178 -4.69 25.14 -2.93
N LYS A 179 -3.81 24.78 -3.87
CA LYS A 179 -3.29 25.69 -4.91
C LYS A 179 -4.20 25.81 -6.14
N GLY A 180 -5.38 25.20 -6.11
CA GLY A 180 -6.34 25.21 -7.22
C GLY A 180 -5.95 24.30 -8.39
N LEU A 181 -5.04 23.35 -8.17
CA LEU A 181 -4.67 22.36 -9.19
C LEU A 181 -5.68 21.21 -9.18
N LYS A 182 -6.03 20.74 -10.37
CA LYS A 182 -6.74 19.46 -10.52
C LYS A 182 -5.79 18.31 -10.18
N VAL A 183 -6.31 17.26 -9.55
CA VAL A 183 -5.52 16.07 -9.20
C VAL A 183 -6.23 14.82 -9.71
N ALA A 184 -5.45 13.92 -10.31
CA ALA A 184 -5.91 12.63 -10.82
C ALA A 184 -4.87 11.53 -10.55
N VAL A 185 -5.32 10.29 -10.52
CA VAL A 185 -4.42 9.11 -10.50
C VAL A 185 -4.28 8.59 -11.93
N ALA A 186 -3.07 8.16 -12.30
CA ALA A 186 -2.79 7.46 -13.54
C ALA A 186 -2.08 6.16 -13.20
N SER A 187 -2.67 5.01 -13.55
CA SER A 187 -2.06 3.71 -13.29
C SER A 187 -2.32 2.73 -14.42
N SER A 188 -1.36 1.84 -14.67
CA SER A 188 -1.52 0.69 -15.58
C SER A 188 -2.20 -0.51 -14.91
N ALA A 189 -2.45 -0.45 -13.60
CA ALA A 189 -3.09 -1.51 -12.84
C ALA A 189 -4.59 -1.58 -13.12
N ASP A 190 -5.18 -2.76 -12.94
CA ASP A 190 -6.63 -2.88 -12.96
C ASP A 190 -7.28 -2.06 -11.84
N ARG A 191 -8.49 -1.57 -12.12
CA ARG A 191 -9.26 -0.74 -11.19
C ARG A 191 -9.43 -1.36 -9.79
N ILE A 192 -9.57 -2.69 -9.71
CA ILE A 192 -9.67 -3.41 -8.44
C ILE A 192 -8.45 -3.20 -7.53
N LYS A 193 -7.24 -3.16 -8.12
CA LYS A 193 -6.01 -2.90 -7.38
C LYS A 193 -5.85 -1.42 -7.08
N VAL A 194 -6.25 -0.55 -8.00
CA VAL A 194 -6.24 0.90 -7.79
C VAL A 194 -7.08 1.29 -6.57
N ASP A 195 -8.34 0.85 -6.54
CA ASP A 195 -9.25 1.15 -5.45
C ASP A 195 -8.75 0.59 -4.11
N ALA A 196 -8.20 -0.62 -4.13
CA ALA A 196 -7.65 -1.26 -2.93
C ALA A 196 -6.40 -0.56 -2.40
N ASN A 197 -5.49 -0.14 -3.28
CA ASN A 197 -4.28 0.56 -2.87
C ASN A 197 -4.60 1.94 -2.30
N LEU A 198 -5.52 2.67 -2.92
CA LEU A 198 -5.98 3.95 -2.39
C LEU A 198 -6.65 3.79 -1.01
N GLY A 199 -7.51 2.77 -0.84
CA GLY A 199 -8.12 2.46 0.45
C GLY A 199 -7.09 2.03 1.51
N ALA A 200 -6.11 1.22 1.14
CA ALA A 200 -5.02 0.80 2.03
C ALA A 200 -4.09 1.94 2.42
N ALA A 201 -3.94 2.94 1.54
CA ALA A 201 -3.17 4.16 1.78
C ALA A 201 -3.95 5.23 2.57
N GLY A 202 -5.23 5.02 2.87
CA GLY A 202 -6.09 6.02 3.50
C GLY A 202 -6.41 7.22 2.58
N LEU A 203 -6.22 7.05 1.26
CA LEU A 203 -6.49 8.08 0.26
C LEU A 203 -7.92 7.93 -0.26
N GLN A 204 -8.80 8.83 0.16
CA GLN A 204 -10.21 8.80 -0.26
C GLN A 204 -10.35 9.11 -1.76
N LEU A 205 -11.11 8.30 -2.48
CA LEU A 205 -11.35 8.46 -3.93
C LEU A 205 -11.95 9.84 -4.27
N SER A 206 -12.74 10.41 -3.36
CA SER A 206 -13.38 11.73 -3.49
C SER A 206 -12.39 12.90 -3.60
N ILE A 207 -11.11 12.67 -3.27
CA ILE A 207 -10.07 13.69 -3.38
C ILE A 207 -9.68 13.89 -4.85
N PHE A 208 -9.78 12.86 -5.69
CA PHE A 208 -9.37 12.89 -7.09
C PHE A 208 -10.54 13.24 -8.02
N GLU A 209 -10.25 13.99 -9.09
CA GLU A 209 -11.26 14.30 -10.12
C GLU A 209 -11.47 13.14 -11.10
N ILE A 210 -10.40 12.40 -11.39
CA ILE A 210 -10.38 11.29 -12.36
C ILE A 210 -9.43 10.20 -11.83
N LEU A 211 -9.80 8.94 -12.08
CA LEU A 211 -9.01 7.72 -11.83
C LEU A 211 -8.87 6.93 -13.12
#